data_AF-F8F249-F1
#
_entry.id   AF-F8F249-F1
#
_cell.length_a   1.000
_cell.length_b   1.000
_cell.length_c   1.000
_cell.angle_alpha   90.00
_cell.angle_beta   90.00
_cell.angle_gamma   90.00
#
_symmetry.space_group_name_H-M   'P 1'
#
loop_
_entity.id
_entity.type
_entity.pdbx_description
1 polymer ?
#
loop_
_entity_poly.entity_id
_entity_poly.type
_entity_poly.pdbx_seq_one_letter_code
_entity_poly.pdbx_strand_id
1 'polypeptide(L)'
;MKMFLEGFQELDHGELIKVNGGYATIWADTTNNTAVQNNGYSNAGSLGSGYSTNSSIYGYIAIGSVNPYGNVASAVPAEQVCTNPDDYHCDIIAYNEAVEHGVSNPGTGDWNKVTVNTIYENQFATKAGASFSANQKGYIFYDDGNDGTMDHMEYFEASADGHHYTVWTTDGKNNPTPTVYDYNSDINGHAKTGTIAKFVVLQ
;
A
#
# COMPACT_ATOMS: atom_id res chain seq x y z
N MET A 1 -12.50 34.92 -27.50
CA MET A 1 -13.33 33.95 -26.76
C MET A 1 -12.66 33.76 -25.40
N LYS A 2 -13.25 34.28 -24.31
CA LYS A 2 -12.75 34.03 -22.95
C LYS A 2 -13.48 32.79 -22.45
N MET A 3 -12.79 31.68 -22.28
CA MET A 3 -13.37 30.49 -21.64
C MET A 3 -13.25 30.68 -20.14
N PHE A 4 -14.38 30.74 -19.45
CA PHE A 4 -14.44 30.64 -17.99
C PHE A 4 -14.36 29.16 -17.64
N LEU A 5 -13.27 28.74 -17.00
CA LEU A 5 -13.10 27.39 -16.47
C LEU A 5 -13.74 27.33 -15.07
N GLU A 6 -15.06 27.33 -15.00
CA GLU A 6 -15.79 26.97 -13.78
C GLU A 6 -16.32 25.55 -13.95
N GLY A 7 -15.68 24.60 -13.27
CA GLY A 7 -16.03 23.17 -13.37
C GLY A 7 -14.91 22.17 -13.13
N PHE A 8 -13.71 22.60 -12.71
CA PHE A 8 -12.66 21.66 -12.30
C PHE A 8 -12.87 21.29 -10.83
N GLN A 9 -13.23 20.03 -10.58
CA GLN A 9 -13.07 19.43 -9.26
C GLN A 9 -11.58 19.12 -9.10
N GLU A 10 -10.96 19.71 -8.10
CA GLU A 10 -9.64 19.26 -7.65
C GLU A 10 -9.86 17.91 -6.97
N LEU A 11 -9.32 16.86 -7.59
CA LEU A 11 -9.39 15.50 -7.06
C LEU A 11 -8.21 15.29 -6.12
N ASP A 12 -8.46 14.73 -4.95
CA ASP A 12 -7.38 14.21 -4.12
C ASP A 12 -6.71 12.98 -4.79
N HIS A 13 -5.58 12.53 -4.24
CA HIS A 13 -4.79 11.45 -4.83
C HIS A 13 -5.62 10.15 -4.97
N GLY A 14 -6.43 9.83 -3.97
CA GLY A 14 -7.30 8.66 -3.96
C GLY A 14 -8.49 8.80 -4.93
N GLU A 15 -9.03 10.00 -5.09
CA GLU A 15 -10.05 10.30 -6.09
C GLU A 15 -9.51 10.18 -7.52
N LEU A 16 -8.28 10.65 -7.77
CA LEU A 16 -7.63 10.52 -9.08
C LEU A 16 -7.44 9.06 -9.50
N ILE A 17 -7.14 8.17 -8.54
CA ILE A 17 -7.00 6.72 -8.77
C ILE A 17 -8.35 6.09 -9.17
N LYS A 18 -9.45 6.50 -8.51
CA LYS A 18 -10.81 6.01 -8.81
C LYS A 18 -11.27 6.40 -10.23
N VAL A 19 -10.93 7.61 -10.69
CA VAL A 19 -11.31 8.09 -12.03
C VAL A 19 -10.50 7.42 -13.15
N ASN A 20 -9.27 7.00 -12.87
CA ASN A 20 -8.39 6.30 -13.83
C ASN A 20 -8.55 4.76 -13.84
N GLY A 21 -9.57 4.22 -13.18
CA GLY A 21 -9.87 2.78 -13.18
C GLY A 21 -9.03 1.94 -12.21
N GLY A 22 -8.39 2.59 -11.24
CA GLY A 22 -7.42 1.95 -10.35
C GLY A 22 -6.13 1.57 -11.09
N TYR A 23 -5.03 1.45 -10.36
CA TYR A 23 -3.85 0.80 -10.93
C TYR A 23 -4.19 -0.68 -11.08
N ALA A 24 -4.33 -1.14 -12.33
CA ALA A 24 -4.34 -2.56 -12.62
C ALA A 24 -3.00 -3.13 -12.13
N THR A 25 -3.01 -3.77 -10.96
CA THR A 25 -1.93 -4.64 -10.53
C THR A 25 -1.90 -5.80 -11.52
N ILE A 26 -1.13 -5.66 -12.59
CA ILE A 26 -0.74 -6.79 -13.43
C ILE A 26 0.24 -7.60 -12.59
N TRP A 27 -0.30 -8.41 -11.69
CA TRP A 27 0.47 -9.53 -11.16
C TRP A 27 0.47 -10.58 -12.27
N ALA A 28 1.66 -10.82 -12.83
CA ALA A 28 1.87 -12.02 -13.61
C ALA A 28 1.69 -13.21 -12.66
N ASP A 29 0.51 -13.82 -12.67
CA ASP A 29 0.34 -15.19 -12.20
C ASP A 29 1.28 -16.05 -13.06
N THR A 30 2.39 -16.48 -12.47
CA THR A 30 3.36 -17.34 -13.16
C THR A 30 2.83 -18.78 -13.32
N THR A 31 1.53 -19.02 -13.16
CA THR A 31 0.92 -20.32 -13.42
C THR A 31 -0.14 -20.22 -14.53
N ASN A 32 0.21 -20.84 -15.67
CA ASN A 32 -0.59 -21.08 -16.87
C ASN A 32 -0.78 -19.92 -17.88
N ASN A 33 0.13 -19.93 -18.85
CA ASN A 33 -0.07 -19.66 -20.27
C ASN A 33 -1.53 -19.55 -20.77
N THR A 34 -2.12 -18.35 -20.67
CA THR A 34 -3.06 -17.80 -21.66
C THR A 34 -3.19 -16.29 -21.43
N ALA A 35 -2.56 -15.50 -22.29
CA ALA A 35 -2.67 -14.04 -22.28
C ALA A 35 -4.12 -13.60 -22.58
N VAL A 36 -4.76 -12.88 -21.66
CA VAL A 36 -5.95 -12.08 -21.96
C VAL A 36 -5.48 -10.65 -22.22
N GLN A 37 -5.44 -10.27 -23.50
CA GLN A 37 -5.14 -8.89 -23.91
C GLN A 37 -6.35 -8.01 -23.57
N ASN A 38 -6.17 -7.01 -22.70
CA ASN A 38 -7.16 -5.95 -22.54
C ASN A 38 -6.79 -4.78 -23.46
N ASN A 39 -7.56 -4.63 -24.55
CA ASN A 39 -7.42 -3.54 -25.52
C ASN A 39 -7.96 -2.23 -24.91
N GLY A 40 -7.06 -1.34 -24.48
CA GLY A 40 -7.38 0.04 -24.11
C GLY A 40 -6.53 1.04 -24.90
N TYR A 41 -7.17 1.69 -25.88
CA TYR A 41 -6.77 2.82 -26.73
C TYR A 41 -5.35 3.44 -26.58
N SER A 42 -4.54 3.28 -27.62
CA SER A 42 -3.29 4.02 -27.84
C SER A 42 -3.53 5.28 -28.68
N ASN A 43 -3.14 6.45 -28.16
CA ASN A 43 -3.00 7.68 -28.93
C ASN A 43 -1.54 8.15 -28.85
N ALA A 44 -0.78 7.91 -29.92
CA ALA A 44 0.66 8.16 -30.00
C ALA A 44 0.95 9.56 -30.56
N GLY A 45 1.47 10.45 -29.72
CA GLY A 45 2.09 11.72 -30.12
C GLY A 45 3.61 11.55 -30.27
N SER A 46 4.09 11.63 -31.51
CA SER A 46 5.50 11.58 -31.94
C SER A 46 6.37 12.68 -31.36
N LEU A 47 7.65 12.40 -31.09
CA LEU A 47 8.80 13.30 -31.31
C LEU A 47 10.11 12.48 -31.34
N GLY A 48 10.96 12.73 -32.34
CA GLY A 48 12.06 11.83 -32.71
C GLY A 48 13.48 12.38 -32.56
N SER A 49 14.41 11.43 -32.76
CA SER A 49 15.76 11.51 -33.33
C SER A 49 16.92 12.12 -32.52
N GLY A 50 18.01 11.35 -32.39
CA GLY A 50 19.35 11.92 -32.29
C GLY A 50 20.51 11.01 -31.87
N TYR A 51 21.10 10.32 -32.86
CA TYR A 51 22.52 9.92 -32.96
C TYR A 51 23.06 8.58 -32.39
N SER A 52 23.69 7.88 -33.33
CA SER A 52 24.36 6.57 -33.30
C SER A 52 25.82 6.78 -33.67
N THR A 53 26.76 6.00 -33.09
CA THR A 53 28.00 5.58 -33.79
C THR A 53 28.66 4.35 -33.13
N ASN A 54 28.55 3.20 -33.81
CA ASN A 54 29.60 2.25 -34.23
C ASN A 54 30.76 1.85 -33.29
N SER A 55 30.91 0.53 -33.04
CA SER A 55 31.86 -0.32 -33.77
C SER A 55 31.73 -1.82 -33.44
N SER A 56 31.94 -2.65 -34.46
CA SER A 56 31.71 -4.10 -34.59
C SER A 56 32.76 -4.96 -33.87
N ILE A 57 32.53 -6.26 -33.60
CA ILE A 57 32.98 -7.39 -34.46
C ILE A 57 32.35 -8.72 -33.96
N TYR A 58 31.67 -9.41 -34.90
CA TYR A 58 31.27 -10.83 -34.98
C TYR A 58 30.47 -11.53 -33.85
N GLY A 59 29.15 -11.52 -34.00
CA GLY A 59 28.22 -12.50 -33.42
C GLY A 59 26.94 -12.55 -34.25
N TYR A 60 26.44 -13.75 -34.55
CA TYR A 60 25.30 -14.01 -35.42
C TYR A 60 24.08 -13.09 -35.13
N ILE A 61 23.46 -12.58 -36.20
CA ILE A 61 22.20 -11.84 -36.14
C ILE A 61 21.08 -12.82 -35.74
N ALA A 62 20.73 -12.83 -34.46
CA ALA A 62 19.38 -13.09 -34.02
C ALA A 62 18.90 -11.79 -33.37
N ILE A 63 18.09 -11.02 -34.10
CA ILE A 63 17.31 -9.91 -33.54
C ILE A 63 16.23 -10.56 -32.69
N GLY A 64 16.62 -11.05 -31.51
CA GLY A 64 15.72 -11.52 -30.48
C GLY A 64 15.08 -10.29 -29.84
N SER A 65 13.88 -9.96 -30.29
CA SER A 65 12.85 -9.21 -29.57
C SER A 65 13.38 -8.33 -28.42
N VAL A 66 13.97 -7.19 -28.76
CA VAL A 66 14.11 -6.09 -27.79
C VAL A 66 12.71 -5.61 -27.46
N ASN A 67 12.19 -6.09 -26.34
CA ASN A 67 10.97 -5.57 -25.73
C ASN A 67 11.25 -4.10 -25.33
N PRO A 68 10.65 -3.09 -25.98
CA PRO A 68 10.96 -1.69 -25.67
C PRO A 68 10.21 -1.20 -24.42
N TYR A 69 9.47 -2.08 -23.73
CA TYR A 69 8.88 -1.78 -22.44
C TYR A 69 9.80 -2.30 -21.33
N GLY A 70 10.90 -1.57 -21.11
CA GLY A 70 11.50 -1.52 -19.79
C GLY A 70 10.49 -0.86 -18.86
N ASN A 71 9.52 -1.64 -18.40
CA ASN A 71 8.58 -1.24 -17.38
C ASN A 71 9.43 -1.00 -16.13
N VAL A 72 9.73 0.27 -15.85
CA VAL A 72 10.34 0.64 -14.58
C VAL A 72 9.23 0.39 -13.57
N ALA A 73 9.17 -0.82 -13.01
CA ALA A 73 8.29 -1.11 -11.90
C ALA A 73 8.56 -0.02 -10.87
N SER A 74 7.54 0.79 -10.57
CA SER A 74 7.68 1.80 -9.52
C SER A 74 8.08 1.06 -8.25
N ALA A 75 9.24 1.41 -7.69
CA ALA A 75 9.68 0.88 -6.40
C ALA A 75 8.85 1.46 -5.24
N VAL A 76 7.91 2.36 -5.54
CA VAL A 76 6.97 2.93 -4.58
C VAL A 76 5.79 1.98 -4.43
N PRO A 77 5.47 1.51 -3.21
CA PRO A 77 4.27 0.75 -2.95
C PRO A 77 3.03 1.50 -3.42
N ALA A 78 2.10 0.80 -4.05
CA ALA A 78 0.84 1.37 -4.51
C ALA A 78 -0.28 0.99 -3.53
N GLU A 79 -1.19 1.94 -3.26
CA GLU A 79 -2.41 1.69 -2.49
C GLU A 79 -3.23 0.52 -3.03
N GLN A 80 -3.91 -0.18 -2.13
CA GLN A 80 -4.84 -1.25 -2.44
C GLN A 80 -6.28 -0.73 -2.46
N VAL A 81 -7.13 -1.35 -3.29
CA VAL A 81 -8.55 -1.02 -3.40
C VAL A 81 -9.39 -2.18 -2.86
N CYS A 82 -10.35 -1.88 -2.00
CA CYS A 82 -11.34 -2.86 -1.54
C CYS A 82 -12.16 -3.36 -2.75
N THR A 83 -12.19 -4.68 -2.94
CA THR A 83 -12.95 -5.31 -4.03
C THR A 83 -14.45 -5.10 -3.86
N ASN A 84 -14.90 -5.03 -2.60
CA ASN A 84 -16.25 -4.65 -2.22
C ASN A 84 -16.18 -3.50 -1.20
N PRO A 85 -16.68 -2.30 -1.52
CA PRO A 85 -16.62 -1.14 -0.62
C PRO A 85 -17.55 -1.26 0.59
N ASP A 86 -18.46 -2.24 0.60
CA ASP A 86 -19.33 -2.51 1.75
C ASP A 86 -18.71 -3.48 2.78
N ASP A 87 -17.62 -4.16 2.41
CA ASP A 87 -16.89 -5.05 3.31
C ASP A 87 -16.01 -4.25 4.27
N TYR A 88 -15.77 -4.83 5.45
CA TYR A 88 -14.94 -4.24 6.49
C TYR A 88 -13.47 -4.62 6.26
N HIS A 89 -12.63 -3.64 5.95
CA HIS A 89 -11.22 -3.80 5.59
C HIS A 89 -10.31 -2.80 6.34
N CYS A 90 -10.13 -3.00 7.64
CA CYS A 90 -9.16 -2.22 8.41
C CYS A 90 -7.72 -2.46 7.93
N ASP A 91 -7.44 -3.64 7.40
CA ASP A 91 -6.17 -4.02 6.79
C ASP A 91 -5.80 -3.19 5.56
N ILE A 92 -6.72 -3.03 4.60
CA ILE A 92 -6.51 -2.23 3.39
C ILE A 92 -6.39 -0.75 3.73
N ILE A 93 -7.22 -0.27 4.66
CA ILE A 93 -7.15 1.13 5.13
C ILE A 93 -5.80 1.39 5.80
N ALA A 94 -5.35 0.52 6.71
CA ALA A 94 -4.06 0.65 7.37
C ALA A 94 -2.89 0.56 6.39
N TYR A 95 -2.97 -0.32 5.39
CA TYR A 95 -1.98 -0.42 4.31
C TYR A 95 -1.85 0.91 3.56
N ASN A 96 -2.97 1.48 3.14
CA ASN A 96 -2.99 2.73 2.37
C ASN A 96 -2.46 3.89 3.21
N GLU A 97 -2.85 4.00 4.47
CA GLU A 97 -2.28 5.00 5.40
C GLU A 97 -0.76 4.86 5.51
N ALA A 98 -0.24 3.64 5.61
CA ALA A 98 1.21 3.43 5.64
C ALA A 98 1.88 3.89 4.33
N VAL A 99 1.25 3.66 3.17
CA VAL A 99 1.75 4.13 1.86
C VAL A 99 1.74 5.66 1.78
N GLU A 100 0.64 6.30 2.15
CA GLU A 100 0.49 7.76 2.16
C GLU A 100 1.51 8.43 3.08
N HIS A 101 1.80 7.79 4.22
CA HIS A 101 2.83 8.20 5.15
C HIS A 101 4.25 7.76 4.75
N GLY A 102 4.43 7.22 3.54
CA GLY A 102 5.74 6.96 2.93
C GLY A 102 6.47 5.75 3.50
N VAL A 103 5.76 4.75 4.05
CA VAL A 103 6.35 3.46 4.39
C VAL A 103 6.70 2.73 3.10
N SER A 104 8.00 2.41 2.92
CA SER A 104 8.51 1.82 1.68
C SER A 104 8.25 0.32 1.53
N ASN A 105 7.97 -0.38 2.62
CA ASN A 105 7.69 -1.83 2.63
C ASN A 105 6.47 -2.16 3.52
N PRO A 106 5.26 -1.67 3.16
CA PRO A 106 4.05 -1.82 3.96
C PRO A 106 3.52 -3.26 4.01
N GLY A 107 4.05 -4.17 3.20
CA GLY A 107 3.58 -5.54 3.08
C GLY A 107 3.34 -5.91 1.62
N THR A 108 3.00 -7.17 1.39
CA THR A 108 2.81 -7.74 0.05
C THR A 108 1.56 -8.62 0.00
N GLY A 109 1.04 -8.86 -1.21
CA GLY A 109 -0.14 -9.70 -1.41
C GLY A 109 -1.43 -8.90 -1.60
N ASP A 110 -2.47 -9.61 -2.02
CA ASP A 110 -3.83 -9.09 -2.16
C ASP A 110 -4.58 -9.30 -0.83
N TRP A 111 -4.78 -8.23 -0.07
CA TRP A 111 -5.35 -8.32 1.28
C TRP A 111 -6.89 -8.47 1.27
N ASN A 112 -7.53 -8.27 0.11
CA ASN A 112 -8.98 -8.50 -0.05
C ASN A 112 -9.44 -9.94 0.23
N LYS A 113 -8.52 -10.91 0.20
CA LYS A 113 -8.85 -12.35 0.24
C LYS A 113 -8.37 -13.05 1.51
N VAL A 114 -7.81 -12.31 2.45
CA VAL A 114 -7.20 -12.86 3.66
C VAL A 114 -7.68 -12.10 4.88
N THR A 115 -7.60 -12.74 6.04
CA THR A 115 -7.96 -12.08 7.31
C THR A 115 -6.77 -11.31 7.86
N VAL A 116 -7.03 -10.36 8.76
CA VAL A 116 -5.99 -9.66 9.54
C VAL A 116 -5.03 -10.65 10.20
N ASN A 117 -5.56 -11.70 10.84
CA ASN A 117 -4.73 -12.74 11.46
C ASN A 117 -3.81 -13.44 10.44
N THR A 118 -4.31 -13.73 9.25
CA THR A 118 -3.52 -14.34 8.18
C THR A 118 -2.40 -13.42 7.71
N ILE A 119 -2.68 -12.12 7.59
CA ILE A 119 -1.68 -11.10 7.25
C ILE A 119 -0.60 -11.04 8.34
N TYR A 120 -1.02 -10.94 9.61
CA TYR A 120 -0.14 -10.89 10.77
C TYR A 120 0.80 -12.10 10.81
N GLU A 121 0.26 -13.32 10.82
CA GLU A 121 1.04 -14.56 10.93
C GLU A 121 2.04 -14.72 9.78
N ASN A 122 1.63 -14.42 8.55
CA ASN A 122 2.47 -14.67 7.38
C ASN A 122 3.56 -13.61 7.18
N GLN A 123 3.35 -12.36 7.61
CA GLN A 123 4.23 -11.24 7.22
C GLN A 123 4.89 -10.53 8.39
N PHE A 124 4.25 -10.52 9.57
CA PHE A 124 4.59 -9.57 10.63
C PHE A 124 4.85 -10.21 11.99
N ALA A 125 4.35 -11.42 12.27
CA ALA A 125 4.49 -12.08 13.57
C ALA A 125 5.96 -12.16 14.05
N THR A 126 6.92 -12.36 13.15
CA THR A 126 8.35 -12.42 13.50
C THR A 126 8.99 -11.07 13.82
N LYS A 127 8.33 -9.97 13.45
CA LYS A 127 8.76 -8.58 13.69
C LYS A 127 7.95 -7.90 14.80
N ALA A 128 6.87 -8.53 15.23
CA ALA A 128 5.95 -7.99 16.20
C ALA A 128 6.60 -7.90 17.60
N GLY A 129 6.42 -6.76 18.24
CA GLY A 129 6.87 -6.48 19.59
C GLY A 129 5.75 -5.90 20.46
N ALA A 130 6.04 -5.74 21.74
CA ALA A 130 5.14 -5.09 22.70
C ALA A 130 5.40 -3.58 22.82
N SER A 131 6.36 -3.03 22.07
CA SER A 131 6.84 -1.66 22.23
C SER A 131 7.44 -1.12 20.94
N PHE A 132 7.61 0.20 20.87
CA PHE A 132 8.31 0.92 19.81
C PHE A 132 9.29 1.94 20.42
N SER A 133 10.06 2.60 19.57
CA SER A 133 10.96 3.72 19.89
C SER A 133 10.51 4.99 19.18
N ALA A 134 11.06 6.13 19.57
CA ALA A 134 10.74 7.42 18.98
C ALA A 134 10.93 7.46 17.46
N ASN A 135 10.03 8.18 16.77
CA ASN A 135 10.02 8.37 15.30
C ASN A 135 9.85 7.08 14.48
N GLN A 136 9.51 5.96 15.11
CA GLN A 136 9.18 4.73 14.40
C GLN A 136 7.75 4.75 13.90
N LYS A 137 7.51 4.05 12.79
CA LYS A 137 6.17 3.89 12.23
C LYS A 137 5.94 2.50 11.68
N GLY A 138 4.67 2.14 11.55
CA GLY A 138 4.27 0.84 11.01
C GLY A 138 2.86 0.50 11.45
N TYR A 139 2.66 -0.72 11.95
CA TYR A 139 1.32 -1.21 12.30
C TYR A 139 1.16 -1.53 13.77
N ILE A 140 -0.06 -1.35 14.25
CA ILE A 140 -0.54 -1.88 15.52
C ILE A 140 -1.63 -2.91 15.22
N PHE A 141 -1.52 -4.11 15.80
CA PHE A 141 -2.49 -5.20 15.69
C PHE A 141 -3.16 -5.46 17.03
N TYR A 142 -4.45 -5.79 16.99
CA TYR A 142 -5.26 -6.06 18.16
C TYR A 142 -5.96 -7.41 18.07
N ASP A 143 -5.99 -8.11 19.21
CA ASP A 143 -6.78 -9.32 19.46
C ASP A 143 -8.03 -8.91 20.25
N ASP A 144 -8.99 -8.29 19.56
CA ASP A 144 -10.20 -7.74 20.19
C ASP A 144 -11.15 -8.85 20.66
N GLY A 145 -11.06 -10.04 20.06
CA GLY A 145 -11.72 -11.25 20.52
C GLY A 145 -11.14 -11.81 21.82
N ASN A 146 -9.89 -11.47 22.15
CA ASN A 146 -9.08 -12.10 23.19
C ASN A 146 -9.06 -13.64 23.03
N ASP A 147 -8.94 -14.10 21.79
CA ASP A 147 -8.97 -15.50 21.41
C ASP A 147 -7.61 -16.01 20.87
N GLY A 148 -6.61 -15.14 20.87
CA GLY A 148 -5.26 -15.42 20.39
C GLY A 148 -5.08 -15.13 18.89
N THR A 149 -6.08 -14.58 18.22
CA THR A 149 -6.00 -14.19 16.80
C THR A 149 -6.07 -12.68 16.65
N MET A 150 -5.36 -12.14 15.65
CA MET A 150 -5.41 -10.70 15.36
C MET A 150 -6.64 -10.39 14.49
N ASP A 151 -7.54 -9.58 15.03
CA ASP A 151 -8.81 -9.22 14.39
C ASP A 151 -8.77 -7.85 13.73
N HIS A 152 -7.92 -6.97 14.25
CA HIS A 152 -7.88 -5.56 13.86
C HIS A 152 -6.45 -5.07 13.66
N MET A 153 -6.29 -4.13 12.72
CA MET A 153 -5.00 -3.61 12.29
C MET A 153 -5.14 -2.13 11.94
N GLU A 154 -4.18 -1.32 12.41
CA GLU A 154 -4.14 0.13 12.15
C GLU A 154 -2.71 0.59 11.90
N TYR A 155 -2.57 1.73 11.21
CA TYR A 155 -1.29 2.40 11.05
C TYR A 155 -0.96 3.24 12.29
N PHE A 156 0.31 3.24 12.72
CA PHE A 156 0.78 4.08 13.83
C PHE A 156 2.08 4.82 13.50
N GLU A 157 2.25 5.98 14.15
CA GLU A 157 3.48 6.75 14.20
C GLU A 157 3.83 7.12 15.64
N ALA A 158 5.02 6.74 16.08
CA ALA A 158 5.59 7.18 17.35
C ALA A 158 6.10 8.62 17.23
N SER A 159 5.75 9.46 18.21
CA SER A 159 6.28 10.82 18.31
C SER A 159 7.79 10.83 18.55
N ALA A 160 8.39 12.00 18.33
CA ALA A 160 9.83 12.22 18.52
C ALA A 160 10.28 12.07 19.99
N ASP A 161 9.37 12.21 20.96
CA ASP A 161 9.66 11.99 22.38
C ASP A 161 9.63 10.51 22.79
N GLY A 162 9.10 9.62 21.95
CA GLY A 162 8.93 8.19 22.25
C GLY A 162 7.93 7.87 23.36
N HIS A 163 7.16 8.87 23.81
CA HIS A 163 6.16 8.73 24.86
C HIS A 163 4.73 8.81 24.32
N HIS A 164 4.55 9.35 23.13
CA HIS A 164 3.27 9.39 22.45
C HIS A 164 3.31 8.61 21.14
N TYR A 165 2.14 8.25 20.66
CA TYR A 165 1.98 7.73 19.31
C TYR A 165 0.60 8.08 18.80
N THR A 166 0.54 8.34 17.49
CA THR A 166 -0.71 8.56 16.77
C THR A 166 -1.09 7.27 16.08
N VAL A 167 -2.35 6.87 16.21
CA VAL A 167 -2.92 5.74 15.48
C VAL A 167 -4.03 6.25 14.58
N TRP A 168 -4.01 5.86 13.31
CA TRP A 168 -5.05 6.17 12.34
C TRP A 168 -6.19 5.17 12.51
N THR A 169 -7.10 5.52 13.41
CA THR A 169 -8.13 4.63 13.94
C THR A 169 -9.22 4.42 12.90
N THR A 170 -9.59 3.18 12.61
CA THR A 170 -10.60 2.87 11.58
C THR A 170 -11.58 1.80 12.06
N ASP A 171 -12.82 1.89 11.60
CA ASP A 171 -13.83 0.84 11.76
C ASP A 171 -13.82 -0.17 10.59
N GLY A 172 -12.89 -0.03 9.65
CA GLY A 172 -12.79 -0.85 8.45
C GLY A 172 -13.70 -0.40 7.29
N LYS A 173 -14.48 0.68 7.45
CA LYS A 173 -15.41 1.18 6.42
C LYS A 173 -15.20 2.65 6.10
N ASN A 174 -14.96 3.46 7.12
CA ASN A 174 -14.78 4.89 7.01
C ASN A 174 -13.31 5.28 6.95
N ASN A 175 -13.05 6.50 6.48
CA ASN A 175 -11.72 7.08 6.53
C ASN A 175 -11.19 7.08 7.97
N PRO A 176 -9.91 6.73 8.17
CA PRO A 176 -9.34 6.66 9.49
C PRO A 176 -9.26 8.04 10.13
N THR A 177 -9.35 8.07 11.46
CA THR A 177 -9.22 9.28 12.26
C THR A 177 -7.96 9.20 13.12
N PRO A 178 -7.07 10.21 13.11
CA PRO A 178 -5.88 10.17 13.94
C PRO A 178 -6.24 10.35 15.43
N THR A 179 -5.80 9.40 16.25
CA THR A 179 -5.97 9.42 17.70
C THR A 179 -4.61 9.31 18.38
N VAL A 180 -4.32 10.19 19.35
CA VAL A 180 -3.05 10.22 20.07
C VAL A 180 -3.18 9.51 21.40
N TYR A 181 -2.23 8.63 21.70
CA TYR A 181 -2.11 7.89 22.95
C TYR A 181 -0.79 8.23 23.64
N ASP A 182 -0.77 8.18 24.97
CA ASP A 182 0.46 8.26 25.78
C ASP A 182 0.85 6.83 26.20
N TYR A 183 1.97 6.36 25.69
CA TYR A 183 2.54 5.03 25.89
C TYR A 183 2.69 4.64 27.35
N ASN A 184 2.98 5.58 28.25
CA ASN A 184 3.17 5.29 29.67
C ASN A 184 1.83 5.02 30.38
N SER A 185 0.75 5.58 29.85
CA SER A 185 -0.60 5.41 30.38
C SER A 185 -1.41 4.36 29.63
N ASP A 186 -1.12 4.21 28.34
CA ASP A 186 -1.88 3.42 27.40
C ASP A 186 -0.98 2.96 26.25
N ILE A 187 -0.27 1.86 26.49
CA ILE A 187 0.56 1.19 25.49
C ILE A 187 -0.27 0.38 24.49
N ASN A 188 -1.54 0.13 24.79
CA ASN A 188 -2.37 -0.80 24.03
C ASN A 188 -3.36 -0.10 23.12
N GLY A 189 -3.37 1.23 23.05
CA GLY A 189 -4.31 1.98 22.23
C GLY A 189 -5.74 1.68 22.66
N HIS A 190 -6.63 1.37 21.70
CA HIS A 190 -8.02 1.09 22.02
C HIS A 190 -8.30 -0.38 22.40
N ALA A 191 -7.26 -1.22 22.55
CA ALA A 191 -7.45 -2.65 22.82
C ALA A 191 -8.25 -2.88 24.10
N LYS A 192 -9.10 -3.90 24.11
CA LYS A 192 -9.88 -4.26 25.30
C LYS A 192 -8.96 -4.61 26.48
N THR A 193 -9.42 -4.31 27.71
CA THR A 193 -8.73 -4.70 28.94
C THR A 193 -8.43 -6.21 28.95
N GLY A 194 -7.16 -6.56 29.15
CA GLY A 194 -6.70 -7.96 29.19
C GLY A 194 -6.03 -8.44 27.90
N THR A 195 -6.09 -7.66 26.83
CA THR A 195 -5.39 -7.91 25.55
C THR A 195 -4.08 -7.09 25.49
N ILE A 196 -3.13 -7.53 24.67
CA ILE A 196 -1.87 -6.83 24.44
C ILE A 196 -1.74 -6.54 22.95
N ALA A 197 -1.73 -5.26 22.59
CA ALA A 197 -1.52 -4.85 21.22
C ALA A 197 -0.12 -5.24 20.73
N LYS A 198 0.02 -5.52 19.44
CA LYS A 198 1.30 -5.88 18.81
C LYS A 198 1.75 -4.78 17.87
N PHE A 199 2.93 -4.21 18.16
CA PHE A 199 3.55 -3.21 17.32
C PHE A 199 4.49 -3.85 16.31
N VAL A 200 4.38 -3.44 15.06
CA VAL A 200 5.21 -3.90 13.94
C VAL A 200 5.85 -2.66 13.34
N VAL A 201 7.13 -2.46 13.63
CA VAL A 201 7.90 -1.32 13.12
C VAL A 201 8.39 -1.62 11.70
N LEU A 202 8.14 -0.70 10.77
CA LEU A 202 8.48 -0.81 9.36
C LEU A 202 9.44 0.29 8.88
N GLN A 203 9.60 1.37 9.66
CA GLN A 203 10.57 2.44 9.40
C GLN A 203 10.95 3.17 10.69
#